data_AF-A0ABD6HG28-F1
#
_entry.id   AF-A0ABD6HG28-F1
#
_cell.length_a   1.000
_cell.length_b   1.000
_cell.length_c   1.000
_cell.angle_alpha   90.00
_cell.angle_beta   90.00
_cell.angle_gamma   90.00
#
_symmetry.space_group_name_H-M   'P 1'
#
loop_
_entity.id
_entity.type
_entity.pdbx_description
1 polymer ?
#
loop_
_entity_poly.entity_id
_entity_poly.type
_entity_poly.pdbx_seq_one_letter_code
_entity_poly.pdbx_strand_id
1 'polypeptide(L)' 'MANAMLNMHVIQLRMMSVKQAADYASLPFRRFLRIYSVRPVALPDSKPCCDVCGVDGWLDQIKAGDADTVAEKGRL' A
#
# COMPACT_ATOMS: atom_id res chain seq x y z
N MET A 1 -31.69 -28.96 9.20
CA MET A 1 -30.86 -27.73 9.15
C MET A 1 -29.50 -28.12 8.58
N ALA A 2 -29.17 -27.67 7.38
CA ALA A 2 -27.90 -28.03 6.73
C ALA A 2 -26.77 -27.19 7.34
N ASN A 3 -25.80 -27.84 7.98
CA ASN A 3 -24.63 -27.17 8.53
C ASN A 3 -23.51 -27.22 7.47
N ALA A 4 -23.27 -26.11 6.80
CA ALA A 4 -22.17 -25.99 5.84
C ALA A 4 -20.91 -25.58 6.61
N MET A 5 -19.94 -26.49 6.74
CA MET A 5 -18.62 -26.15 7.27
C MET A 5 -17.80 -25.42 6.20
N LEU A 6 -17.34 -24.22 6.55
CA LEU A 6 -16.58 -23.35 5.68
C LEU A 6 -15.15 -23.27 6.21
N ASN A 7 -14.25 -24.05 5.61
CA ASN A 7 -12.85 -24.10 6.03
C ASN A 7 -12.04 -23.04 5.27
N MET A 8 -11.89 -21.85 5.85
CA MET A 8 -11.07 -20.77 5.26
C MET A 8 -9.67 -20.78 5.86
N HIS A 9 -8.66 -21.00 5.02
CA HIS A 9 -7.26 -20.78 5.38
C HIS A 9 -6.91 -19.30 5.17
N VAL A 10 -6.84 -18.53 6.26
CA VAL A 10 -6.37 -17.13 6.21
C VAL A 10 -4.85 -17.13 6.09
N ILE A 11 -4.38 -17.07 4.84
CA ILE A 11 -2.97 -16.79 4.53
C ILE A 11 -2.76 -15.30 4.81
N GLN A 12 -1.95 -15.00 5.83
CA GLN A 12 -1.30 -13.71 6.18
C GLN A 12 -2.07 -12.41 5.84
N LEU A 13 -2.35 -11.59 6.86
CA LEU A 13 -3.03 -10.29 6.72
C LEU A 13 -2.46 -9.45 5.57
N ARG A 14 -3.20 -9.37 4.47
CA ARG A 14 -2.86 -8.57 3.27
C ARG A 14 -2.92 -7.06 3.54
N MET A 15 -3.59 -6.66 4.61
CA MET A 15 -3.85 -5.28 4.99
C MET A 15 -2.94 -4.88 6.15
N MET A 16 -2.18 -3.81 5.98
CA MET A 16 -1.35 -3.21 7.03
C MET A 16 -1.77 -1.75 7.26
N SER A 17 -1.59 -1.24 8.49
CA SER A 17 -1.82 0.18 8.74
C SER A 17 -0.78 1.05 8.05
N VAL A 18 -1.09 2.33 7.81
CA VAL A 18 -0.14 3.29 7.21
C VAL A 18 1.18 3.38 8.00
N LYS A 19 1.12 3.23 9.32
CA LYS A 19 2.32 3.21 10.17
C LYS A 19 3.18 1.97 9.91
N GLN A 20 2.55 0.80 9.86
CA GLN A 20 3.23 -0.45 9.51
C GLN A 20 3.80 -0.43 8.09
N ALA A 21 3.13 0.25 7.14
CA ALA A 21 3.63 0.42 5.79
C ALA A 21 4.90 1.29 5.75
N ALA A 22 4.97 2.34 6.57
CA ALA A 22 6.18 3.14 6.71
C ALA A 22 7.34 2.33 7.32
N ASP A 23 7.05 1.55 8.37
CA ASP A 23 8.04 0.66 9.00
C ASP A 23 8.51 -0.42 8.01
N TYR A 24 7.60 -0.99 7.22
CA TYR A 24 7.88 -1.99 6.19
C TYR A 24 8.76 -1.42 5.06
N ALA A 25 8.44 -0.22 4.58
CA ALA A 25 9.26 0.48 3.59
C ALA A 25 10.58 1.03 4.15
N SER A 26 10.86 0.84 5.46
CA SER A 26 12.03 1.41 6.15
C SER A 26 12.13 2.94 5.98
N LEU A 27 10.99 3.63 5.96
CA LEU A 27 10.89 5.07 5.77
C LEU A 27 10.31 5.76 7.01
N PRO A 28 10.80 6.96 7.38
CA PRO A 28 10.14 7.76 8.39
C PRO A 28 8.69 8.06 7.99
N PHE A 29 7.74 7.89 8.91
CA PHE A 29 6.31 8.05 8.66
C PHE A 29 5.94 9.35 7.91
N ARG A 30 6.57 10.48 8.27
CA ARG A 30 6.35 11.78 7.60
C ARG A 30 6.79 11.77 6.13
N ARG A 31 7.90 11.08 5.85
CA ARG A 31 8.40 10.94 4.48
C ARG A 31 7.50 10.00 3.71
N PHE A 32 7.15 8.86 4.30
CA PHE A 32 6.21 7.89 3.73
C PHE A 32 4.90 8.56 3.28
N LEU A 33 4.24 9.32 4.16
CA LEU A 33 3.00 10.03 3.80
C LEU A 33 3.14 11.05 2.65
N ARG A 34 4.35 11.53 2.36
CA ARG A 34 4.58 12.53 1.30
C ARG A 34 4.82 11.90 -0.08
N ILE A 35 5.41 10.71 -0.12
CA ILE A 35 5.78 10.01 -1.37
C ILE A 35 4.89 8.82 -1.68
N TYR A 36 4.21 8.26 -0.68
CA TYR A 36 3.29 7.15 -0.86
C TYR A 36 1.98 7.67 -1.47
N SER A 37 1.81 7.45 -2.77
CA SER A 37 0.65 7.89 -3.54
C SER A 37 -0.43 6.81 -3.74
N VAL A 38 -0.20 5.59 -3.23
CA VAL A 38 -1.13 4.48 -3.46
C VAL A 38 -2.40 4.69 -2.63
N ARG A 39 -3.56 4.52 -3.29
CA ARG A 39 -4.88 4.76 -2.69
C ARG A 39 -5.09 3.80 -1.51
N PRO A 40 -5.28 4.30 -0.27
CA PRO A 40 -5.57 3.44 0.86
C PRO A 40 -6.90 2.73 0.65
N VAL A 41 -6.97 1.47 1.04
CA VAL A 41 -8.21 0.71 1.05
C VAL A 41 -8.97 1.09 2.33
N ALA A 42 -10.12 1.74 2.16
CA ALA A 42 -11.04 2.03 3.24
C ALA A 42 -11.83 0.76 3.54
N LEU A 43 -11.55 0.12 4.67
CA LEU A 43 -12.43 -0.90 5.20
C LEU A 43 -13.68 -0.24 5.81
N PRO A 44 -14.85 -0.90 5.78
CA PRO A 44 -16.14 -0.29 6.15
C PRO A 44 -16.21 0.35 7.54
N ASP A 45 -15.33 -0.06 8.46
CA ASP A 45 -15.33 0.34 9.87
C ASP A 45 -13.93 0.71 10.41
N SER A 46 -12.91 0.81 9.55
CA SER A 46 -11.53 0.94 10.04
C SER A 46 -10.71 2.05 9.40
N LYS A 47 -9.68 2.46 10.15
CA LYS A 47 -8.60 3.36 9.72
C LYS A 47 -8.08 2.93 8.34
N PRO A 48 -7.60 3.88 7.51
CA PRO A 48 -7.07 3.57 6.20
C PRO A 48 -5.97 2.51 6.29
N CYS A 49 -6.14 1.44 5.52
CA CYS A 49 -5.19 0.34 5.43
C CYS A 49 -4.52 0.35 4.06
N CYS A 50 -3.26 -0.03 4.02
CA CYS A 50 -2.49 -0.26 2.81
C CYS A 50 -2.48 -1.76 2.52
N ASP A 51 -2.64 -2.13 1.25
CA ASP A 51 -2.36 -3.49 0.81
C ASP A 51 -0.85 -3.70 0.69
N VAL A 52 -0.34 -4.80 1.25
CA VAL A 52 1.06 -5.22 1.12
C VAL A 52 1.47 -5.25 -0.35
N CYS A 53 0.64 -5.82 -1.23
CA CYS A 53 0.95 -5.92 -2.66
C CYS A 53 1.06 -4.54 -3.33
N GLY A 54 0.28 -3.57 -2.86
CA GLY A 54 0.33 -2.19 -3.36
C GLY A 54 1.59 -1.46 -2.89
N VAL A 55 2.02 -1.70 -1.65
CA VAL A 55 3.27 -1.16 -1.10
C VAL A 55 4.48 -1.76 -1.83
N ASP A 56 4.50 -3.08 -2.05
CA ASP A 56 5.56 -3.76 -2.79
C ASP A 56 5.65 -3.26 -4.23
N GLY A 57 4.52 -3.19 -4.94
CA GLY A 57 4.50 -2.67 -6.31
C GLY A 57 4.95 -1.21 -6.40
N TRP A 58 4.72 -0.40 -5.37
CA TRP A 58 5.24 0.98 -5.31
C TRP A 58 6.75 1.01 -5.01
N LEU A 59 7.24 0.16 -4.11
CA LEU A 59 8.68 0.03 -3.84
C LEU A 59 9.44 -0.45 -5.08
N ASP A 60 8.88 -1.41 -5.79
CA ASP A 60 9.44 -1.92 -7.05
C ASP A 60 9.46 -0.84 -8.12
N GLN A 61 8.42 0.00 -8.24
CA GLN A 61 8.43 1.16 -9.15
C GLN A 61 9.51 2.19 -8.79
N ILE A 62 9.68 2.51 -7.49
CA ILE A 62 10.75 3.40 -7.05
C ILE A 62 12.12 2.82 -7.39
N LYS A 63 12.30 1.51 -7.16
CA LYS A 63 13.56 0.80 -7.39
C LYS A 63 13.86 0.63 -8.88
N ALA A 64 12.84 0.43 -9.71
CA ALA A 64 12.97 0.38 -11.16
C ALA A 64 13.45 1.72 -11.75
N GLY A 65 13.39 2.81 -10.95
CA GLY A 65 13.63 4.15 -11.43
C GLY A 65 12.43 4.57 -12.25
N ASP A 66 11.63 5.48 -11.69
CA ASP A 66 10.48 6.10 -12.33
C ASP A 66 10.81 6.40 -13.83
N ALA A 67 10.24 5.61 -14.74
CA ALA A 67 10.48 5.77 -16.17
C ALA A 67 9.85 7.04 -16.74
N ASP A 68 9.09 7.80 -15.93
CA ASP A 68 8.23 8.91 -16.36
C ASP A 68 8.28 10.14 -15.45
N THR A 69 9.47 10.54 -14.99
CA THR A 69 9.70 11.90 -14.45
C THR A 69 10.60 12.74 -15.36
N VAL A 70 10.30 12.71 -16.66
CA VAL A 70 10.51 13.84 -17.57
C VAL A 70 9.13 14.41 -17.94
N ALA A 71 8.40 14.89 -16.93
CA ALA A 71 7.36 15.89 -17.14
C ALA A 71 7.92 17.22 -16.65
N GLU A 72 8.93 17.73 -17.38
CA GLU A 72 9.34 19.12 -17.33
C GLU A 72 8.12 19.96 -17.71
N LYS A 73 7.41 20.42 -16.69
CA LYS A 73 6.36 21.42 -16.77
C LYS A 73 7.02 22.77 -17.03
N GLY A 74 7.59 22.92 -18.22
CA GLY A 74 8.22 24.12 -18.76
C GLY A 74 7.44 24.63 -19.97
N ARG A 75 6.19 25.03 -19.77
CA ARG A 75 5.48 25.91 -20.69
C ARG A 75 4.83 27.00 -19.85
N LEU A 76 5.48 28.16 -19.84
CA LEU A 76 4.92 29.50 -20.01
C LEU A 76 6.09 30.48 -20.14
#